data_AF-A0A7I9XNQ7-F1
#
_entry.id   AF-A0A7I9XNQ7-F1
#
_cell.length_a   1.000
_cell.length_b   1.000
_cell.length_c   1.000
_cell.angle_alpha   90.00
_cell.angle_beta   90.00
_cell.angle_gamma   90.00
#
_symmetry.space_group_name_H-M   'P 1'
#
loop_
_entity.id
_entity.type
_entity.pdbx_description
1 polymer ?
#
loop_
_entity_poly.entity_id
_entity_poly.type
_entity_poly.pdbx_seq_one_letter_code
_entity_poly.pdbx_strand_id
1 'polypeptide(L)'
;MPPGPDDRICGLAKLTALDMATGKLLANSDRWADRSVSSRDVIDLAMMEPGPGLLNRAIAKAETAYRSAIVDDLRRAIDYLRDNPHRLDDCMLALQMYDTPKAVLWDRIKRLRP
;
A
#
# COMPACT_ATOMS: atom_id res chain seq x y z
N MET A 1 -0.84 -14.04 -13.84
CA MET A 1 -0.90 -15.52 -13.66
C MET A 1 -1.94 -15.78 -12.58
N PRO A 2 -2.79 -16.81 -12.73
CA PRO A 2 -3.71 -17.20 -11.65
C PRO A 2 -2.95 -17.66 -10.39
N PRO A 3 -3.58 -17.60 -9.20
CA PRO A 3 -2.99 -18.07 -7.94
C PRO A 3 -2.50 -19.53 -8.00
N GLY A 4 -1.33 -19.78 -7.41
CA GLY A 4 -0.70 -21.11 -7.34
C GLY A 4 -0.92 -21.84 -6.01
N PRO A 5 -0.30 -23.01 -5.81
CA PRO A 5 -0.37 -23.76 -4.54
C PRO A 5 0.09 -22.95 -3.32
N ASP A 6 1.10 -22.09 -3.49
CA ASP A 6 1.63 -21.21 -2.42
C ASP A 6 0.70 -20.03 -2.10
N ASP A 7 -0.30 -19.79 -2.94
CA ASP A 7 -1.32 -18.76 -2.75
C ASP A 7 -2.57 -19.34 -2.09
N ARG A 8 -2.38 -20.19 -1.07
CA ARG A 8 -3.47 -20.77 -0.29
C ARG A 8 -3.27 -20.58 1.21
N ILE A 9 -4.36 -20.29 1.91
CA ILE A 9 -4.42 -20.27 3.37
C ILE A 9 -5.49 -21.26 3.79
N CYS A 10 -5.11 -22.28 4.57
CA CYS A 10 -6.02 -23.35 5.00
C CYS A 10 -6.80 -23.99 3.83
N GLY A 11 -6.16 -24.15 2.66
CA GLY A 11 -6.77 -24.72 1.44
C GLY A 11 -7.58 -23.75 0.58
N LEU A 12 -7.90 -22.55 1.09
CA LEU A 12 -8.61 -21.50 0.37
C LEU A 12 -7.63 -20.70 -0.50
N ALA A 13 -7.99 -20.51 -1.77
CA ALA A 13 -7.20 -19.68 -2.68
C ALA A 13 -7.26 -18.21 -2.22
N LYS A 14 -6.10 -17.55 -2.25
CA LYS A 14 -5.97 -16.10 -2.04
C LYS A 14 -5.36 -15.43 -3.27
N LEU A 15 -5.42 -14.10 -3.28
CA LEU A 15 -4.69 -13.32 -4.26
C LEU A 15 -3.17 -13.55 -4.13
N THR A 16 -2.48 -13.51 -5.26
CA THR A 16 -1.01 -13.50 -5.27
C THR A 16 -0.49 -12.25 -4.58
N ALA A 17 0.75 -12.27 -4.08
CA ALA A 17 1.37 -11.07 -3.51
C ALA A 17 1.40 -9.89 -4.50
N LEU A 18 1.60 -10.19 -5.79
CA LEU A 18 1.56 -9.21 -6.87
C LEU A 18 0.17 -8.58 -7.00
N ASP A 19 -0.89 -9.39 -6.99
CA ASP A 19 -2.26 -8.91 -7.14
C ASP A 19 -2.74 -8.13 -5.92
N MET A 20 -2.34 -8.56 -4.72
CA MET A 20 -2.61 -7.81 -3.49
C MET A 20 -1.95 -6.43 -3.50
N ALA A 21 -0.69 -6.34 -3.95
CA ALA A 21 0.03 -5.06 -4.04
C ALA A 21 -0.57 -4.17 -5.14
N THR A 22 -0.88 -4.76 -6.30
CA THR A 22 -1.51 -4.06 -7.44
C THR A 22 -2.86 -3.45 -7.02
N GLY A 23 -3.71 -4.22 -6.33
CA GLY A 23 -5.01 -3.74 -5.87
C GLY A 23 -4.91 -2.58 -4.88
N LYS A 24 -3.90 -2.58 -4.01
CA LYS A 24 -3.64 -1.47 -3.08
C LYS A 24 -3.15 -0.21 -3.80
N LEU A 25 -2.31 -0.36 -4.82
CA LEU A 25 -1.89 0.77 -5.66
C LEU A 25 -3.07 1.42 -6.39
N LEU A 26 -3.96 0.60 -6.96
CA LEU A 26 -5.17 1.07 -7.63
C LEU A 26 -6.10 1.80 -6.64
N ALA A 27 -6.40 1.16 -5.51
CA ALA A 27 -7.23 1.77 -4.47
C ALA A 27 -6.59 3.06 -3.91
N ASN A 28 -5.27 3.13 -3.74
CA ASN A 28 -4.60 4.37 -3.36
C ASN A 28 -4.80 5.45 -4.43
N SER A 29 -4.60 5.13 -5.72
CA SER A 29 -4.79 6.12 -6.78
C SER A 29 -6.24 6.64 -6.84
N ASP A 30 -7.23 5.79 -6.57
CA ASP A 30 -8.65 6.20 -6.55
C ASP A 30 -8.98 7.22 -5.44
N ARG A 31 -8.33 7.12 -4.27
CA ARG A 31 -8.82 7.81 -3.05
C ARG A 31 -7.75 8.24 -2.05
N TRP A 32 -6.49 8.40 -2.46
CA TRP A 32 -5.40 8.76 -1.53
C TRP A 32 -5.67 10.06 -0.75
N ALA A 33 -6.37 11.02 -1.36
CA ALA A 33 -6.69 12.32 -0.77
C ALA A 33 -7.92 12.28 0.16
N ASP A 34 -8.69 11.19 0.15
CA ASP A 34 -9.85 11.03 1.01
C ASP A 34 -9.43 10.70 2.45
N ARG A 35 -9.61 11.67 3.34
CA ARG A 35 -9.27 11.50 4.76
C ARG A 35 -10.21 10.53 5.49
N SER A 36 -11.38 10.20 4.95
CA SER A 36 -12.28 9.24 5.60
C SER A 36 -11.69 7.81 5.58
N VAL A 37 -10.83 7.49 4.60
CA VAL A 37 -10.26 6.13 4.47
C VAL A 37 -8.99 5.90 5.26
N SER A 38 -8.58 6.88 6.08
CA SER A 38 -7.45 6.75 7.01
C SER A 38 -6.15 6.28 6.34
N SER A 39 -5.91 6.69 5.09
CA SER A 39 -4.73 6.30 4.29
C SER A 39 -4.46 4.78 4.29
N ARG A 40 -5.53 3.98 4.43
CA ARG A 40 -5.44 2.54 4.64
C ARG A 40 -4.73 1.82 3.49
N ASP A 41 -4.94 2.24 2.25
CA ASP A 41 -4.38 1.55 1.09
C ASP A 41 -2.85 1.61 1.05
N VAL A 42 -2.25 2.79 1.30
CA VAL A 42 -0.78 2.94 1.39
C VAL A 42 -0.21 2.29 2.65
N ILE A 43 -0.94 2.32 3.78
CA ILE A 43 -0.53 1.65 5.02
C ILE A 43 -0.53 0.13 4.83
N ASP A 44 -1.61 -0.44 4.28
CA ASP A 44 -1.69 -1.87 4.02
C ASP A 44 -0.62 -2.31 3.01
N LEU A 45 -0.26 -1.44 2.04
CA LEU A 45 0.84 -1.72 1.10
C LEU A 45 2.19 -1.72 1.82
N ALA A 46 2.40 -0.78 2.75
CA ALA A 46 3.61 -0.69 3.56
C ALA A 46 3.74 -1.89 4.49
N MET A 47 2.64 -2.37 5.07
CA MET A 47 2.60 -3.53 5.95
C MET A 47 2.81 -4.85 5.20
N MET A 48 2.61 -4.89 3.89
CA MET A 48 3.04 -6.04 3.06
C MET A 48 4.57 -6.12 2.91
N GLU A 49 5.30 -5.03 3.21
CA GLU A 49 6.75 -4.91 3.05
C GLU A 49 7.27 -5.44 1.70
N PRO A 50 6.69 -5.02 0.56
CA PRO A 50 7.11 -5.53 -0.73
C PRO A 50 8.56 -5.15 -1.00
N GLY A 51 9.39 -6.14 -1.38
CA GLY A 51 10.71 -5.85 -1.91
C GLY A 51 10.63 -5.07 -3.24
N PRO A 52 11.71 -4.38 -3.67
CA PRO A 52 11.70 -3.53 -4.86
C PRO A 52 11.22 -4.24 -6.14
N GLY A 53 11.59 -5.51 -6.32
CA GLY A 53 11.15 -6.31 -7.46
C GLY A 53 9.64 -6.58 -7.48
N LEU A 54 9.02 -6.81 -6.32
CA LEU A 54 7.57 -7.01 -6.22
C LEU A 54 6.85 -5.68 -6.46
N LEU A 55 7.31 -4.60 -5.84
CA LEU A 55 6.73 -3.26 -5.98
C LEU A 55 6.76 -2.79 -7.45
N ASN A 56 7.90 -2.91 -8.12
CA ASN A 56 8.04 -2.51 -9.54
C ASN A 56 7.09 -3.28 -10.45
N ARG A 57 6.94 -4.59 -10.22
CA ARG A 57 5.98 -5.40 -10.98
C ARG A 57 4.53 -5.02 -10.70
N ALA A 58 4.21 -4.69 -9.44
CA ALA A 58 2.88 -4.25 -9.05
C ALA A 58 2.53 -2.88 -9.66
N ILE A 59 3.48 -1.94 -9.68
CA ILE A 59 3.36 -0.65 -10.37
C ILE A 59 3.12 -0.89 -11.86
N ALA A 60 4.01 -1.60 -12.55
CA ALA A 60 3.87 -1.87 -13.98
C ALA A 60 2.52 -2.54 -14.32
N LYS A 61 2.01 -3.39 -13.43
CA LYS A 61 0.69 -4.00 -13.58
C LYS A 61 -0.45 -3.02 -13.32
N ALA A 62 -0.37 -2.16 -12.32
CA ALA A 62 -1.39 -1.15 -12.04
C ALA A 62 -1.45 -0.06 -13.13
N GLU A 63 -0.30 0.28 -13.70
CA GLU A 63 -0.18 1.24 -14.81
C GLU A 63 -0.92 0.77 -16.07
N THR A 64 -1.19 -0.53 -16.25
CA THR A 64 -2.02 -0.98 -17.37
C THR A 64 -3.44 -0.44 -17.30
N ALA A 65 -3.92 -0.10 -16.10
CA ALA A 65 -5.22 0.54 -15.89
C ALA A 65 -5.09 2.07 -15.90
N TYR A 66 -4.24 2.64 -15.02
CA TYR A 66 -4.24 4.08 -14.73
C TYR A 66 -3.01 4.83 -15.26
N ARG A 67 -2.12 4.14 -15.98
CA ARG A 67 -0.87 4.71 -16.52
C ARG A 67 -0.04 5.37 -15.41
N SER A 68 0.68 6.43 -15.73
CA SER A 68 1.62 7.11 -14.83
C SER A 68 0.98 7.68 -13.54
N ALA A 69 -0.35 7.79 -13.47
CA ALA A 69 -1.04 8.28 -12.27
C ALA A 69 -0.71 7.44 -11.03
N ILE A 70 -0.46 6.13 -11.19
CA ILE A 70 -0.11 5.23 -10.09
C ILE A 70 1.10 5.73 -9.30
N VAL A 71 2.15 6.12 -10.00
CA VAL A 71 3.41 6.57 -9.38
C VAL A 71 3.22 7.93 -8.74
N ASP A 72 2.55 8.85 -9.43
CA ASP A 72 2.34 10.21 -8.94
C ASP A 72 1.44 10.24 -7.70
N ASP A 73 0.35 9.46 -7.70
CA ASP A 73 -0.57 9.38 -6.57
C ASP A 73 0.04 8.65 -5.37
N LEU A 74 0.87 7.62 -5.61
CA LEU A 74 1.63 7.00 -4.53
C LEU A 74 2.60 8.01 -3.90
N ARG A 75 3.32 8.78 -4.71
CA ARG A 75 4.23 9.83 -4.22
C ARG A 75 3.46 10.89 -3.42
N ARG A 76 2.31 11.36 -3.91
CA ARG A 76 1.45 12.31 -3.20
C ARG A 76 0.93 11.77 -1.87
N ALA A 77 0.53 10.50 -1.82
CA ALA A 77 0.09 9.86 -0.57
C ALA A 77 1.22 9.82 0.47
N ILE A 78 2.44 9.43 0.05
CA ILE A 78 3.62 9.38 0.92
C ILE A 78 4.01 10.80 1.39
N ASP A 79 4.07 11.74 0.46
CA ASP A 79 4.43 13.13 0.74
C ASP A 79 3.40 13.79 1.68
N TYR A 80 2.11 13.53 1.48
CA TYR A 80 1.06 14.00 2.38
C TYR A 80 1.26 13.51 3.81
N LEU A 81 1.55 12.22 4.01
CA LEU A 81 1.81 11.66 5.35
C LEU A 81 3.13 12.18 5.96
N ARG A 82 4.15 12.45 5.13
CA ARG A 82 5.39 13.10 5.58
C ARG A 82 5.10 14.50 6.12
N ASP A 83 4.34 15.28 5.35
CA ASP A 83 4.12 16.70 5.58
C ASP A 83 3.04 16.92 6.66
N ASN A 84 2.28 15.87 7.01
CA ASN A 84 1.28 15.87 8.07
C ASN A 84 1.53 14.75 9.11
N PRO A 85 2.59 14.82 9.94
CA PRO A 85 2.95 13.71 10.83
C PRO A 85 1.88 13.29 11.84
N HIS A 86 1.03 14.22 12.29
CA HIS A 86 -0.10 13.94 13.19
C HIS A 86 -1.13 13.03 12.52
N ARG A 87 -1.26 13.14 11.19
CA ARG A 87 -2.22 12.36 10.42
C ARG A 87 -1.90 10.87 10.47
N LEU A 88 -0.62 10.51 10.50
CA LEU A 88 -0.21 9.12 10.62
C LEU A 88 -0.62 8.53 11.99
N ASP A 89 -0.58 9.33 13.06
CA ASP A 89 -1.07 8.90 14.38
C ASP A 89 -2.59 8.64 14.34
N ASP A 90 -3.36 9.55 13.74
CA ASP A 90 -4.82 9.40 13.58
C ASP A 90 -5.16 8.13 12.79
N CYS A 91 -4.43 7.88 11.70
CA CYS A 91 -4.60 6.68 10.88
C CYS A 91 -4.29 5.41 11.69
N MET A 92 -3.21 5.39 12.46
CA MET A 92 -2.85 4.25 13.30
C MET A 92 -3.90 3.99 14.39
N LEU A 93 -4.44 5.04 15.00
CA LEU A 93 -5.53 4.92 15.98
C LEU A 93 -6.80 4.37 15.33
N ALA A 94 -7.21 4.91 14.19
CA ALA A 94 -8.39 4.47 13.45
C ALA A 94 -8.28 3.00 12.97
N LEU A 95 -7.07 2.58 12.60
CA LEU A 95 -6.77 1.20 12.19
C LEU A 95 -6.41 0.28 13.35
N GLN A 96 -6.49 0.77 14.60
CA GLN A 96 -6.21 0.00 15.82
C GLN A 96 -4.81 -0.65 15.82
N MET A 97 -3.81 0.05 15.28
CA MET A 97 -2.43 -0.43 15.16
C MET A 97 -1.64 -0.18 16.45
N TYR A 98 -1.89 -0.99 17.48
CA TYR A 98 -1.25 -0.81 18.78
C TYR A 98 0.16 -1.44 18.86
N ASP A 99 0.43 -2.48 18.07
CA ASP A 99 1.66 -3.27 18.16
C ASP A 99 2.78 -2.80 17.20
N THR A 100 2.49 -1.83 16.33
CA THR A 100 3.48 -1.30 15.38
C THR A 100 3.88 0.11 15.79
N PRO A 101 5.15 0.36 16.16
CA PRO A 101 5.59 1.72 16.44
C PRO A 101 5.49 2.61 15.20
N LYS A 102 5.06 3.86 15.37
CA LYS A 102 4.93 4.83 14.27
C LYS A 102 6.19 4.98 13.43
N ALA A 103 7.36 5.00 14.06
CA ALA A 103 8.64 5.12 13.36
C ALA A 103 8.90 3.92 12.42
N VAL A 104 8.51 2.71 12.84
CA VAL A 104 8.62 1.49 12.02
C VAL A 104 7.66 1.54 10.85
N LEU A 105 6.40 1.96 11.09
CA LEU A 105 5.43 2.13 10.01
C LEU A 105 5.90 3.19 9.01
N TRP A 106 6.40 4.32 9.49
CA TRP A 106 6.95 5.36 8.63
C TRP A 106 8.13 4.85 7.79
N ASP A 107 9.00 4.03 8.38
CA ASP A 107 10.10 3.43 7.64
C ASP A 107 9.63 2.51 6.51
N ARG A 108 8.60 1.70 6.76
CA ARG A 108 7.93 0.88 5.74
C ARG A 108 7.32 1.74 4.63
N ILE A 109 6.63 2.84 4.97
CA ILE A 109 6.01 3.75 3.99
C ILE A 109 7.07 4.39 3.09
N LYS A 110 8.18 4.88 3.65
CA LYS A 110 9.28 5.48 2.86
C LYS A 110 9.87 4.49 1.84
N ARG A 111 9.93 3.20 2.17
CA ARG A 111 10.44 2.14 1.28
C ARG A 111 9.55 1.90 0.05
N LEU A 112 8.31 2.43 0.05
CA LEU A 112 7.41 2.36 -1.11
C LEU A 112 7.67 3.45 -2.16
N ARG A 113 8.54 4.42 -1.88
CA ARG A 113 8.76 5.56 -2.79
C ARG A 113 9.42 5.08 -4.10
N PRO A 114 8.77 5.24 -5.28
CA PRO A 114 9.30 4.81 -6.57
C PRO A 114 10.40 5.72 -7.11
#